data_AF-A0A957GB44-F1
#
_entry.id   AF-A0A957GB44-F1
#
_cell.length_a   1.000
_cell.length_b   1.000
_cell.length_c   1.000
_cell.angle_alpha   90.00
_cell.angle_beta   90.00
_cell.angle_gamma   90.00
#
_symmetry.space_group_name_H-M   'P 1'
#
loop_
_entity.id
_entity.type
_entity.pdbx_description
1 polymer ?
#
loop_
_entity_poly.entity_id
_entity_poly.type
_entity_poly.pdbx_seq_one_letter_code
_entity_poly.pdbx_strand_id
1 'polypeptide(L)'
;MTNTPAPPTPTNTPAATGTPAPPSPTPPPAGGDVIYVSSSTSGSSGGVSFADEDILAYDIASGTWSMYFDGSDVGLGRTDIDAFAILDDGSILLSFNNTTADVPGVGTLDDEDIFQFFPTSLGSSTAGTFALYFDGSDVGLTASGEDVDAIGLLPDGSLVISTVGAYSVAGASGADEDLVVFNATSLGTNTSGTFAIYFDGSDVGLNTSSSEDVWGAWLAANGDIYLTVAGAFAVSGVSGDGADIFVCTPGSLGSVTNCTFSMYWDGSLYGYAGEVIDGFHIAR
;
A
#
# COMPACT_ATOMS: atom_id res chain seq x y z
N MET A 1 22.34 -59.34 40.56
CA MET A 1 21.56 -58.09 40.67
C MET A 1 21.16 -57.70 39.26
N THR A 2 19.90 -57.91 38.89
CA THR A 2 19.37 -57.67 37.54
C THR A 2 18.56 -56.39 37.54
N ASN A 3 19.05 -55.36 36.86
CA ASN A 3 18.35 -54.10 36.67
C ASN A 3 17.20 -54.29 35.68
N THR A 4 15.99 -53.93 36.11
CA THR A 4 14.80 -53.86 35.23
C THR A 4 14.63 -52.41 34.77
N PRO A 5 14.51 -52.10 33.47
CA PRO A 5 14.29 -50.72 33.01
C PRO A 5 12.85 -50.27 33.31
N ALA A 6 12.70 -48.99 33.67
CA ALA A 6 11.38 -48.38 33.86
C ALA A 6 10.67 -48.10 32.52
N PRO A 7 9.32 -48.11 32.48
CA PRO A 7 8.56 -47.82 31.26
C PRO A 7 8.68 -46.35 30.84
N PRO A 8 8.63 -46.04 29.54
CA PRO A 8 8.66 -44.65 29.07
C PRO A 8 7.36 -43.91 29.44
N THR A 9 7.52 -42.65 29.85
CA THR A 9 6.42 -41.70 30.13
C THR A 9 5.68 -41.36 28.83
N PRO A 10 4.33 -41.34 28.81
CA PRO A 10 3.58 -40.95 27.63
C PRO A 10 3.77 -39.46 27.33
N THR A 11 4.23 -39.15 26.12
CA THR A 11 4.31 -37.78 25.59
C THR A 11 2.91 -37.34 25.17
N ASN A 12 2.40 -36.25 25.75
CA ASN A 12 1.16 -35.62 25.28
C ASN A 12 1.38 -35.06 23.87
N THR A 13 0.66 -35.61 22.89
CA THR A 13 0.54 -35.01 21.56
C THR A 13 -0.30 -33.73 21.68
N PRO A 14 0.20 -32.56 21.26
CA PRO A 14 -0.61 -31.34 21.22
C PRO A 14 -1.85 -31.56 20.36
N ALA A 15 -3.03 -31.21 20.88
CA ALA A 15 -4.25 -31.20 20.10
C ALA A 15 -4.09 -30.17 18.98
N ALA A 16 -4.41 -30.57 17.73
CA ALA A 16 -4.43 -29.67 16.60
C ALA A 16 -5.42 -28.53 16.91
N THR A 17 -4.91 -27.31 17.07
CA THR A 17 -5.71 -26.10 17.04
C THR A 17 -6.33 -26.01 15.66
N GLY A 18 -7.67 -26.04 15.60
CA GLY A 18 -8.39 -25.91 14.34
C GLY A 18 -8.05 -24.56 13.70
N THR A 19 -7.62 -24.59 12.44
CA THR A 19 -7.54 -23.40 11.59
C THR A 19 -8.91 -22.70 11.62
N PRO A 20 -8.99 -21.39 11.90
CA PRO A 20 -10.24 -20.64 11.81
C PRO A 20 -10.89 -20.87 10.44
N ALA A 21 -12.22 -21.01 10.41
CA ALA A 21 -12.94 -21.06 9.15
C ALA A 21 -12.71 -19.74 8.39
N PRO A 22 -12.57 -19.76 7.05
CA PRO A 22 -12.47 -18.54 6.27
C PRO A 22 -13.68 -17.64 6.57
N PRO A 23 -13.48 -16.32 6.69
CA PRO A 23 -14.59 -15.40 6.86
C PRO A 23 -15.63 -15.59 5.73
N SER A 24 -16.90 -15.39 6.06
CA SER A 24 -17.98 -15.35 5.06
C SER A 24 -17.65 -14.29 4.00
N PRO A 25 -17.92 -14.52 2.70
CA PRO A 25 -17.59 -13.55 1.68
C PRO A 25 -18.32 -12.25 1.97
N THR A 26 -17.58 -11.17 2.08
CA THR A 26 -18.14 -9.83 2.21
C THR A 26 -18.85 -9.47 0.90
N PRO A 27 -20.00 -8.77 0.94
CA PRO A 27 -20.61 -8.25 -0.28
C PRO A 27 -19.58 -7.43 -1.07
N PRO A 28 -19.63 -7.46 -2.42
CA PRO A 28 -18.77 -6.60 -3.22
C PRO A 28 -18.93 -5.12 -2.81
N PRO A 29 -17.90 -4.29 -3.02
CA PRO A 29 -18.01 -2.84 -2.96
C PRO A 29 -19.24 -2.30 -3.68
N ALA A 30 -19.65 -1.07 -3.35
CA ALA A 30 -20.77 -0.43 -4.02
C ALA A 30 -20.55 -0.44 -5.54
N GLY A 31 -21.58 -0.81 -6.31
CA GLY A 31 -21.47 -1.02 -7.76
C GLY A 31 -21.24 0.24 -8.60
N GLY A 32 -20.74 1.33 -8.02
CA GLY A 32 -20.28 2.53 -8.71
C GLY A 32 -18.77 2.79 -8.58
N ASP A 33 -18.08 2.04 -7.73
CA ASP A 33 -16.67 2.27 -7.42
C ASP A 33 -15.76 1.73 -8.54
N VAL A 34 -14.64 2.42 -8.78
CA VAL A 34 -13.51 1.93 -9.59
C VAL A 34 -12.30 1.80 -8.68
N ILE A 35 -11.66 0.63 -8.70
CA ILE A 35 -10.44 0.36 -7.94
C ILE A 35 -9.26 0.42 -8.91
N TYR A 36 -8.32 1.31 -8.65
CA TYR A 36 -7.06 1.38 -9.36
C TYR A 36 -6.00 0.65 -8.55
N VAL A 37 -5.15 -0.16 -9.18
CA VAL A 37 -4.09 -0.93 -8.50
C VAL A 37 -2.81 -0.97 -9.32
N SER A 38 -1.66 -0.95 -8.65
CA SER A 38 -0.36 -1.41 -9.16
C SER A 38 -0.08 -2.82 -8.64
N SER A 39 1.00 -3.45 -9.11
CA SER A 39 1.40 -4.78 -8.67
C SER A 39 2.91 -4.88 -8.54
N SER A 40 3.35 -5.54 -7.47
CA SER A 40 4.77 -5.85 -7.23
C SER A 40 5.38 -6.81 -8.26
N THR A 41 4.57 -7.37 -9.15
CA THR A 41 5.03 -8.20 -10.26
C THR A 41 4.24 -7.94 -11.53
N SER A 42 4.86 -8.17 -12.69
CA SER A 42 4.16 -8.20 -13.97
C SER A 42 3.22 -9.40 -14.08
N GLY A 43 2.05 -9.21 -14.70
CA GLY A 43 1.02 -10.24 -14.73
C GLY A 43 -0.06 -10.06 -15.81
N SER A 44 -1.23 -10.67 -15.55
CA SER A 44 -2.41 -10.43 -16.35
C SER A 44 -3.71 -10.61 -15.57
N SER A 45 -4.59 -9.62 -15.67
CA SER A 45 -5.88 -9.56 -14.98
C SER A 45 -6.99 -9.24 -15.98
N GLY A 46 -8.03 -10.07 -16.03
CA GLY A 46 -9.16 -9.88 -16.96
C GLY A 46 -8.79 -9.83 -18.46
N GLY A 47 -7.63 -10.38 -18.85
CA GLY A 47 -7.12 -10.34 -20.21
C GLY A 47 -6.32 -9.08 -20.57
N VAL A 48 -6.09 -8.19 -19.60
CA VAL A 48 -5.13 -7.08 -19.70
C VAL A 48 -3.78 -7.62 -19.21
N SER A 49 -2.73 -7.50 -20.02
CA SER A 49 -1.36 -7.73 -19.57
C SER A 49 -0.78 -6.44 -19.03
N PHE A 50 0.01 -6.54 -17.97
CA PHE A 50 0.60 -5.40 -17.29
C PHE A 50 2.00 -5.76 -16.78
N ALA A 51 2.81 -4.74 -16.59
CA ALA A 51 4.09 -4.76 -15.91
C ALA A 51 3.96 -4.10 -14.53
N ASP A 52 5.03 -4.19 -13.76
CA ASP A 52 5.15 -3.70 -12.38
C ASP A 52 5.08 -2.16 -12.28
N GLU A 53 5.41 -1.44 -13.36
CA GLU A 53 5.23 0.01 -13.47
C GLU A 53 3.84 0.50 -13.94
N ASP A 54 2.89 -0.41 -14.14
CA ASP A 54 1.56 -0.07 -14.66
C ASP A 54 0.54 0.16 -13.53
N ILE A 55 -0.46 1.00 -13.80
CA ILE A 55 -1.68 1.07 -12.98
C ILE A 55 -2.86 0.55 -13.78
N LEU A 56 -3.55 -0.44 -13.23
CA LEU A 56 -4.79 -0.99 -13.75
C LEU A 56 -6.01 -0.34 -13.12
N ALA A 57 -7.15 -0.42 -13.79
CA ALA A 57 -8.47 -0.07 -13.25
C ALA A 57 -9.42 -1.27 -13.32
N TYR A 58 -10.07 -1.58 -12.20
CA TYR A 58 -11.17 -2.53 -12.07
C TYR A 58 -12.48 -1.80 -11.83
N ASP A 59 -13.38 -1.84 -12.81
CA ASP A 59 -14.74 -1.30 -12.70
C ASP A 59 -15.64 -2.33 -12.02
N ILE A 60 -16.10 -2.04 -10.79
CA ILE A 60 -16.91 -2.97 -9.98
C ILE A 60 -18.27 -3.24 -10.62
N ALA A 61 -18.84 -2.25 -11.31
CA ALA A 61 -20.18 -2.34 -11.88
C ALA A 61 -20.26 -3.36 -13.03
N SER A 62 -19.24 -3.34 -13.88
CA SER A 62 -19.14 -4.18 -15.09
C SER A 62 -18.26 -5.41 -14.88
N GLY A 63 -17.42 -5.42 -13.84
CA GLY A 63 -16.48 -6.48 -13.53
C GLY A 63 -15.34 -6.56 -14.54
N THR A 64 -14.90 -5.43 -15.10
CA THR A 64 -13.89 -5.39 -16.17
C THR A 64 -12.60 -4.72 -15.74
N TRP A 65 -11.50 -5.32 -16.15
CA TRP A 65 -10.15 -4.75 -16.05
C TRP A 65 -9.81 -3.91 -17.27
N SER A 66 -9.06 -2.84 -17.06
CA SER A 66 -8.49 -2.00 -18.12
C SER A 66 -7.15 -1.41 -17.68
N MET A 67 -6.28 -1.10 -18.64
CA MET A 67 -5.07 -0.30 -18.37
C MET A 67 -5.47 1.14 -18.08
N TYR A 68 -5.00 1.72 -16.98
CA TYR A 68 -5.21 3.13 -16.63
C TYR A 68 -3.96 3.98 -16.89
N PHE A 69 -2.79 3.49 -16.50
CA PHE A 69 -1.51 4.13 -16.75
C PHE A 69 -0.52 3.05 -17.18
N ASP A 70 -0.05 3.15 -18.41
CA ASP A 70 1.09 2.37 -18.94
C ASP A 70 2.39 3.12 -18.63
N GLY A 71 3.21 2.63 -17.69
CA GLY A 71 4.43 3.32 -17.24
C GLY A 71 5.57 3.20 -18.24
N SER A 72 5.61 2.10 -18.98
CA SER A 72 6.57 1.86 -20.06
C SER A 72 6.52 2.94 -21.15
N ASP A 73 5.32 3.43 -21.48
CA ASP A 73 5.09 4.49 -22.48
C ASP A 73 5.70 5.85 -22.10
N VAL A 74 5.90 6.09 -20.79
CA VAL A 74 6.43 7.33 -20.25
C VAL A 74 7.85 7.19 -19.68
N GLY A 75 8.52 6.09 -20.01
CA GLY A 75 9.93 5.87 -19.72
C GLY A 75 10.20 5.23 -18.36
N LEU A 76 9.17 4.70 -17.69
CA LEU A 76 9.28 3.99 -16.42
C LEU A 76 9.47 2.47 -16.57
N GLY A 77 9.60 1.93 -17.79
CA GLY A 77 9.71 0.47 -18.06
C GLY A 77 10.93 -0.26 -17.47
N ARG A 78 11.67 0.35 -16.54
CA ARG A 78 12.77 -0.24 -15.76
C ARG A 78 12.62 0.01 -14.26
N THR A 79 11.48 0.55 -13.86
CA THR A 79 11.11 0.81 -12.48
C THR A 79 9.90 -0.04 -12.13
N ASP A 80 9.55 -0.06 -10.85
CA ASP A 80 8.36 -0.69 -10.30
C ASP A 80 7.62 0.37 -9.48
N ILE A 81 6.32 0.60 -9.74
CA ILE A 81 5.54 1.60 -9.01
C ILE A 81 4.95 0.91 -7.78
N ASP A 82 5.42 1.32 -6.61
CA ASP A 82 5.06 0.75 -5.32
C ASP A 82 4.33 1.73 -4.39
N ALA A 83 3.95 2.89 -4.92
CA ALA A 83 2.94 3.74 -4.29
C ALA A 83 2.36 4.73 -5.30
N PHE A 84 1.05 5.00 -5.20
CA PHE A 84 0.46 6.12 -5.94
C PHE A 84 -0.79 6.70 -5.31
N ALA A 85 -1.09 7.96 -5.68
CA ALA A 85 -2.39 8.59 -5.43
C ALA A 85 -2.85 9.39 -6.65
N ILE A 86 -4.11 9.21 -7.05
CA ILE A 86 -4.74 10.00 -8.11
C ILE A 86 -5.36 11.26 -7.49
N LEU A 87 -5.00 12.42 -8.02
CA LEU A 87 -5.50 13.73 -7.56
C LEU A 87 -6.80 14.12 -8.27
N ASP A 88 -7.55 15.07 -7.69
CA ASP A 88 -8.80 15.60 -8.24
C ASP A 88 -8.65 16.19 -9.66
N ASP A 89 -7.46 16.68 -10.01
CA ASP A 89 -7.16 17.21 -11.34
C ASP A 89 -6.73 16.13 -12.36
N GLY A 90 -6.69 14.87 -11.92
CA GLY A 90 -6.31 13.70 -12.70
C GLY A 90 -4.80 13.45 -12.79
N SER A 91 -3.96 14.31 -12.20
CA SER A 91 -2.53 14.02 -12.03
C SER A 91 -2.33 12.90 -11.00
N ILE A 92 -1.16 12.26 -11.05
CA ILE A 92 -0.86 11.07 -10.25
C ILE A 92 0.42 11.33 -9.47
N LEU A 93 0.38 11.20 -8.15
CA LEU A 93 1.56 11.09 -7.30
C LEU A 93 2.06 9.66 -7.35
N LEU A 94 3.37 9.46 -7.46
CA LEU A 94 4.01 8.16 -7.71
C LEU A 94 5.28 8.04 -6.85
N SER A 95 5.55 6.82 -6.38
CA SER A 95 6.84 6.35 -5.85
C SER A 95 7.35 5.15 -6.67
N PHE A 96 8.56 4.66 -6.39
CA PHE A 96 9.09 3.41 -6.92
C PHE A 96 9.97 2.68 -5.89
N ASN A 97 10.02 1.34 -5.96
CA ASN A 97 10.82 0.52 -5.01
C ASN A 97 12.32 0.46 -5.35
N ASN A 98 12.73 1.08 -6.46
CA ASN A 98 14.12 1.11 -6.88
C ASN A 98 14.86 2.14 -6.05
N THR A 99 16.01 1.78 -5.47
CA THR A 99 16.85 2.77 -4.76
C THR A 99 17.12 4.05 -5.54
N THR A 100 17.19 3.97 -6.88
CA THR A 100 17.07 5.16 -7.73
C THR A 100 16.35 4.87 -9.03
N ALA A 101 15.68 5.88 -9.57
CA ALA A 101 15.08 5.85 -10.90
C ALA A 101 15.35 7.12 -11.72
N ASP A 102 15.63 6.96 -13.01
CA ASP A 102 15.75 8.07 -13.95
C ASP A 102 14.36 8.47 -14.49
N VAL A 103 13.76 9.51 -13.94
CA VAL A 103 12.44 10.02 -14.34
C VAL A 103 12.57 11.06 -15.47
N PRO A 104 11.97 10.83 -16.65
CA PRO A 104 12.11 11.73 -17.79
C PRO A 104 11.69 13.17 -17.50
N GLY A 105 12.62 14.10 -17.71
CA GLY A 105 12.40 15.53 -17.50
C GLY A 105 12.61 16.02 -16.06
N VAL A 106 12.76 15.11 -15.10
CA VAL A 106 13.05 15.44 -13.69
C VAL A 106 14.52 15.17 -13.37
N GLY A 107 15.00 13.96 -13.66
CA GLY A 107 16.36 13.51 -13.33
C GLY A 107 16.33 12.18 -12.59
N THR A 108 17.42 11.85 -11.92
CA THR A 108 17.49 10.71 -11.00
C THR A 108 16.81 11.10 -9.69
N LEU A 109 15.83 10.32 -9.27
CA LEU A 109 15.16 10.39 -7.97
C LEU A 109 15.58 9.19 -7.12
N ASP A 110 15.58 9.36 -5.81
CA ASP A 110 15.83 8.29 -4.83
C ASP A 110 14.47 7.69 -4.37
N ASP A 111 14.49 6.55 -3.67
CA ASP A 111 13.29 5.77 -3.28
C ASP A 111 12.43 6.48 -2.21
N GLU A 112 12.99 7.45 -1.49
CA GLU A 112 12.22 8.31 -0.58
C GLU A 112 11.46 9.48 -1.25
N ASP A 113 11.59 9.66 -2.57
CA ASP A 113 11.00 10.79 -3.31
C ASP A 113 9.62 10.48 -3.90
N ILE A 114 8.73 11.48 -3.91
CA ILE A 114 7.45 11.39 -4.65
C ILE A 114 7.47 12.36 -5.82
N PHE A 115 7.09 11.85 -6.99
CA PHE A 115 6.95 12.63 -8.21
C PHE A 115 5.51 12.65 -8.71
N GLN A 116 5.17 13.70 -9.44
CA GLN A 116 3.83 13.93 -9.97
C GLN A 116 3.84 13.80 -11.47
N PHE A 117 3.02 12.89 -11.99
CA PHE A 117 2.73 12.75 -13.41
C PHE A 117 1.53 13.62 -13.81
N PHE A 118 1.73 14.45 -14.82
CA PHE A 118 0.70 15.27 -15.45
C PHE A 118 0.27 14.63 -16.77
N PRO A 119 -0.83 13.87 -16.80
CA PRO A 119 -1.26 13.19 -18.00
C PRO A 119 -1.77 14.15 -19.07
N THR A 120 -1.38 13.88 -20.30
CA THR A 120 -2.03 14.38 -21.52
C THR A 120 -2.84 13.26 -22.20
N SER A 121 -2.49 12.01 -21.96
CA SER A 121 -3.29 10.82 -22.24
C SER A 121 -2.98 9.71 -21.22
N LEU A 122 -3.99 8.88 -20.95
CA LEU A 122 -3.97 7.72 -20.06
C LEU A 122 -4.46 6.49 -20.83
N GLY A 123 -4.29 5.30 -20.25
CA GLY A 123 -4.58 4.00 -20.85
C GLY A 123 -3.34 3.37 -21.49
N SER A 124 -3.53 2.50 -22.47
CA SER A 124 -2.43 1.79 -23.18
C SER A 124 -1.60 2.67 -24.14
N SER A 125 -1.69 3.99 -23.99
CA SER A 125 -1.00 5.00 -24.81
C SER A 125 -0.83 6.21 -23.91
N THR A 126 -0.07 6.03 -22.84
CA THR A 126 0.16 7.04 -21.82
C THR A 126 1.10 8.11 -22.36
N ALA A 127 0.79 9.37 -22.10
CA ALA A 127 1.69 10.46 -22.42
C ALA A 127 1.50 11.59 -21.43
N GLY A 128 2.59 12.24 -21.03
CA GLY A 128 2.53 13.35 -20.08
C GLY A 128 3.92 13.85 -19.72
N THR A 129 4.01 14.55 -18.60
CA THR A 129 5.26 15.06 -18.07
C THR A 129 5.33 14.84 -16.57
N PHE A 130 6.53 14.72 -16.03
CA PHE A 130 6.75 14.57 -14.60
C PHE A 130 7.28 15.86 -13.98
N ALA A 131 7.05 16.03 -12.67
CA ALA A 131 7.74 16.98 -11.81
C ALA A 131 8.00 16.35 -10.43
N LEU A 132 9.07 16.74 -9.75
CA LEU A 132 9.27 16.38 -8.35
C LEU A 132 8.20 17.04 -7.47
N TYR A 133 7.54 16.26 -6.63
CA TYR A 133 6.47 16.73 -5.74
C TYR A 133 6.94 16.82 -4.28
N PHE A 134 7.69 15.83 -3.82
CA PHE A 134 8.22 15.76 -2.46
C PHE A 134 9.62 15.14 -2.52
N ASP A 135 10.57 15.81 -1.88
CA ASP A 135 11.97 15.38 -1.75
C ASP A 135 12.14 14.82 -0.33
N GLY A 136 12.28 13.50 -0.20
CA GLY A 136 12.30 12.83 1.10
C GLY A 136 13.57 13.13 1.89
N SER A 137 14.68 13.26 1.17
CA SER A 137 16.00 13.51 1.74
C SER A 137 16.08 14.87 2.46
N ASP A 138 15.37 15.88 1.94
CA ASP A 138 15.25 17.22 2.51
C ASP A 138 14.57 17.24 3.89
N VAL A 139 13.78 16.21 4.22
CA VAL A 139 13.02 16.07 5.48
C VAL A 139 13.45 14.89 6.34
N GLY A 140 14.55 14.24 5.97
CA GLY A 140 15.28 13.30 6.81
C GLY A 140 15.00 11.83 6.54
N LEU A 141 14.25 11.49 5.49
CA LEU A 141 14.21 10.12 4.96
C LEU A 141 15.54 9.89 4.23
N THR A 142 16.45 9.13 4.83
CA THR A 142 17.84 8.94 4.34
C THR A 142 18.40 7.55 4.60
N ALA A 143 17.66 6.71 5.32
CA ALA A 143 18.01 5.32 5.59
C ALA A 143 17.39 4.39 4.54
N SER A 144 18.00 3.22 4.35
CA SER A 144 17.60 2.25 3.32
C SER A 144 16.22 1.59 3.50
N GLY A 145 15.50 1.93 4.57
CA GLY A 145 14.13 1.47 4.81
C GLY A 145 13.15 2.63 4.89
N GLU A 146 13.56 3.83 4.46
CA GLU A 146 12.72 5.03 4.42
C GLU A 146 12.23 5.32 2.98
N ASP A 147 12.25 4.29 2.13
CA ASP A 147 11.57 4.18 0.83
C ASP A 147 10.06 4.33 1.04
N VAL A 148 9.40 5.15 0.21
CA VAL A 148 7.96 5.42 0.32
C VAL A 148 7.15 4.38 -0.46
N ASP A 149 6.37 3.57 0.25
CA ASP A 149 5.59 2.44 -0.28
C ASP A 149 4.08 2.58 -0.06
N ALA A 150 3.63 3.71 0.46
CA ALA A 150 2.22 4.09 0.46
C ALA A 150 2.07 5.60 0.34
N ILE A 151 1.17 6.04 -0.53
CA ILE A 151 0.81 7.46 -0.69
C ILE A 151 -0.69 7.60 -0.49
N GLY A 152 -1.07 8.43 0.48
CA GLY A 152 -2.43 8.80 0.76
C GLY A 152 -2.58 10.32 0.91
N LEU A 153 -3.80 10.82 0.69
CA LEU A 153 -4.12 12.23 0.91
C LEU A 153 -5.31 12.39 1.86
N LEU A 154 -5.16 13.30 2.81
CA LEU A 154 -6.29 13.77 3.60
C LEU A 154 -7.20 14.68 2.75
N PRO A 155 -8.47 14.90 3.15
CA PRO A 155 -9.40 15.74 2.40
C PRO A 155 -8.96 17.19 2.19
N ASP A 156 -8.01 17.69 2.99
CA ASP A 156 -7.41 19.02 2.82
C ASP A 156 -6.16 19.02 1.92
N GLY A 157 -5.78 17.86 1.36
CA GLY A 157 -4.62 17.66 0.51
C GLY A 157 -3.32 17.39 1.27
N SER A 158 -3.36 17.23 2.60
CA SER A 158 -2.16 16.84 3.35
C SER A 158 -1.68 15.45 2.96
N LEU A 159 -0.39 15.35 2.67
CA LEU A 159 0.31 14.12 2.32
C LEU A 159 0.42 13.19 3.52
N VAL A 160 0.04 11.93 3.33
CA VAL A 160 0.22 10.83 4.27
C VAL A 160 1.03 9.75 3.56
N ILE A 161 2.08 9.24 4.21
CA ILE A 161 2.96 8.20 3.66
C ILE A 161 3.17 7.05 4.63
N SER A 162 3.54 5.89 4.11
CA SER A 162 4.26 4.83 4.84
C SER A 162 5.68 4.71 4.30
N THR A 163 6.47 3.82 4.91
CA THR A 163 7.78 3.44 4.38
C THR A 163 8.02 1.95 4.54
N VAL A 164 8.78 1.34 3.62
CA VAL A 164 9.10 -0.11 3.59
C VAL A 164 9.72 -0.66 4.88
N GLY A 165 10.31 0.22 5.69
CA GLY A 165 10.93 -0.14 6.95
C GLY A 165 10.72 0.90 8.04
N ALA A 166 11.55 0.79 9.08
CA ALA A 166 11.52 1.76 10.17
C ALA A 166 12.09 3.11 9.76
N TYR A 167 11.36 4.17 10.08
CA TYR A 167 11.75 5.56 9.84
C TYR A 167 12.00 6.34 11.13
N SER A 168 12.84 7.36 11.05
CA SER A 168 13.12 8.27 12.16
C SER A 168 13.37 9.71 11.67
N VAL A 169 12.28 10.44 11.52
CA VAL A 169 12.25 11.81 10.95
C VAL A 169 11.90 12.87 11.99
N ALA A 170 11.90 14.14 11.58
CA ALA A 170 11.53 15.24 12.46
C ALA A 170 10.04 15.17 12.86
N GLY A 171 9.76 14.78 14.11
CA GLY A 171 8.43 14.78 14.72
C GLY A 171 7.77 13.41 14.85
N ALA A 172 8.30 12.38 14.18
CA ALA A 172 7.77 11.02 14.23
C ALA A 172 8.88 9.97 14.06
N SER A 173 8.65 8.79 14.61
CA SER A 173 9.43 7.58 14.35
C SER A 173 8.48 6.41 14.46
N GLY A 174 8.67 5.38 13.64
CA GLY A 174 7.75 4.26 13.53
C GLY A 174 8.37 3.09 12.77
N ALA A 175 7.52 2.16 12.38
CA ALA A 175 7.83 0.97 11.62
C ALA A 175 7.07 0.96 10.28
N ASP A 176 7.24 -0.13 9.54
CA ASP A 176 6.67 -0.43 8.23
C ASP A 176 5.14 -0.50 8.21
N GLU A 177 4.49 -0.58 9.37
CA GLU A 177 3.02 -0.68 9.44
C GLU A 177 2.33 0.64 9.79
N ASP A 178 3.10 1.73 9.90
CA ASP A 178 2.61 3.03 10.33
C ASP A 178 2.34 3.98 9.15
N LEU A 179 1.37 4.89 9.32
CA LEU A 179 1.20 6.03 8.41
C LEU A 179 1.56 7.32 9.13
N VAL A 180 2.33 8.19 8.46
CA VAL A 180 2.69 9.53 8.93
C VAL A 180 2.11 10.61 8.05
N VAL A 181 1.53 11.64 8.67
CA VAL A 181 1.11 12.85 7.96
C VAL A 181 2.28 13.84 7.90
N PHE A 182 2.55 14.36 6.71
CA PHE A 182 3.55 15.40 6.48
C PHE A 182 2.94 16.80 6.59
N ASN A 183 3.34 17.54 7.62
CA ASN A 183 2.94 18.93 7.81
C ASN A 183 3.85 19.83 6.98
N ALA A 184 3.56 19.91 5.68
CA ALA A 184 4.35 20.64 4.72
C ALA A 184 4.38 22.15 5.01
N THR A 185 5.58 22.71 5.01
CA THR A 185 5.85 24.15 4.86
C THR A 185 6.21 24.48 3.40
N SER A 186 6.89 23.55 2.72
CA SER A 186 7.14 23.59 1.27
C SER A 186 7.23 22.17 0.70
N LEU A 187 6.92 22.04 -0.59
CA LEU A 187 7.00 20.84 -1.41
C LEU A 187 7.90 21.10 -2.63
N GLY A 188 8.30 20.04 -3.34
CA GLY A 188 9.21 20.05 -4.49
C GLY A 188 10.68 19.96 -4.08
N THR A 189 11.58 20.55 -4.86
CA THR A 189 13.04 20.43 -4.68
C THR A 189 13.64 21.09 -3.43
N ASN A 190 12.81 21.69 -2.59
CA ASN A 190 13.21 22.29 -1.31
C ASN A 190 12.12 21.93 -0.31
N THR A 191 11.87 20.63 -0.15
CA THR A 191 10.80 20.15 0.72
C THR A 191 11.13 20.52 2.16
N SER A 192 10.14 20.98 2.92
CA SER A 192 10.36 21.30 4.33
C SER A 192 9.08 21.13 5.11
N GLY A 193 9.19 20.65 6.34
CA GLY A 193 8.05 20.35 7.20
C GLY A 193 8.43 19.45 8.35
N THR A 194 7.43 18.90 9.01
CA THR A 194 7.58 17.92 10.09
C THR A 194 6.52 16.84 9.97
N PHE A 195 6.83 15.65 10.43
CA PHE A 195 5.89 14.53 10.45
C PHE A 195 5.17 14.42 11.79
N ALA A 196 4.01 13.77 11.75
CA ALA A 196 3.32 13.26 12.92
C ALA A 196 2.72 11.89 12.59
N ILE A 197 2.68 10.97 13.56
CA ILE A 197 1.95 9.71 13.41
C ILE A 197 0.48 10.01 13.11
N TYR A 198 -0.02 9.45 12.02
CA TYR A 198 -1.42 9.51 11.63
C TYR A 198 -2.14 8.19 11.99
N PHE A 199 -1.50 7.06 11.74
CA PHE A 199 -1.99 5.72 12.07
C PHE A 199 -0.81 4.91 12.60
N ASP A 200 -1.02 4.24 13.74
CA ASP A 200 -0.03 3.34 14.36
C ASP A 200 -0.50 1.89 14.13
N GLY A 201 0.15 1.19 13.21
CA GLY A 201 -0.24 -0.17 12.80
C GLY A 201 -0.01 -1.19 13.90
N SER A 202 0.97 -0.92 14.77
CA SER A 202 1.35 -1.80 15.86
C SER A 202 0.24 -1.90 16.94
N ASP A 203 -0.51 -0.81 17.16
CA ASP A 203 -1.64 -0.78 18.09
C ASP A 203 -2.85 -1.61 17.62
N VAL A 204 -2.93 -1.88 16.31
CA VAL A 204 -4.06 -2.59 15.69
C VAL A 204 -3.69 -3.98 15.17
N GLY A 205 -2.49 -4.44 15.49
CA GLY A 205 -2.04 -5.82 15.26
C GLY A 205 -1.54 -6.07 13.84
N LEU A 206 -1.07 -5.05 13.14
CA LEU A 206 -0.35 -5.22 11.88
C LEU A 206 1.14 -5.53 12.06
N ASN A 207 1.64 -5.68 13.29
CA ASN A 207 3.06 -5.93 13.54
C ASN A 207 3.37 -7.38 13.94
N THR A 208 2.55 -8.35 13.53
CA THR A 208 2.71 -9.74 13.98
C THR A 208 3.54 -10.60 13.03
N SER A 209 3.79 -10.10 11.82
CA SER A 209 4.69 -10.69 10.82
C SER A 209 5.20 -9.65 9.82
N SER A 210 6.30 -9.95 9.14
CA SER A 210 6.84 -9.08 8.08
C SER A 210 6.00 -9.07 6.79
N SER A 211 4.80 -9.65 6.79
CA SER A 211 3.86 -9.57 5.65
C SER A 211 2.69 -8.64 5.92
N GLU A 212 2.68 -7.96 7.07
CA GLU A 212 1.63 -7.03 7.49
C GLU A 212 2.08 -5.56 7.39
N ASP A 213 3.26 -5.34 6.80
CA ASP A 213 3.77 -4.09 6.23
C ASP A 213 2.74 -3.44 5.28
N VAL A 214 2.51 -2.13 5.42
CA VAL A 214 1.47 -1.39 4.70
C VAL A 214 1.99 -0.89 3.35
N TRP A 215 1.71 -1.64 2.29
CA TRP A 215 2.09 -1.28 0.91
C TRP A 215 1.06 -0.41 0.17
N GLY A 216 0.05 0.11 0.86
CA GLY A 216 -0.95 0.92 0.20
C GLY A 216 -1.99 1.46 1.15
N ALA A 217 -2.36 2.72 0.95
CA ALA A 217 -3.36 3.39 1.76
C ALA A 217 -4.24 4.32 0.92
N TRP A 218 -5.55 4.25 1.13
CA TRP A 218 -6.48 5.26 0.61
C TRP A 218 -7.34 5.81 1.75
N LEU A 219 -7.29 7.13 1.96
CA LEU A 219 -7.97 7.81 3.05
C LEU A 219 -9.30 8.41 2.56
N ALA A 220 -10.40 7.85 3.04
CA ALA A 220 -11.72 8.29 2.65
C ALA A 220 -12.12 9.59 3.36
N ALA A 221 -12.95 10.41 2.70
CA ALA A 221 -13.47 11.66 3.29
C ALA A 221 -14.32 11.46 4.55
N ASN A 222 -14.82 10.25 4.80
CA ASN A 222 -15.54 9.89 6.03
C ASN A 222 -14.61 9.50 7.19
N GLY A 223 -13.29 9.46 6.97
CA GLY A 223 -12.27 9.09 7.94
C GLY A 223 -11.90 7.60 7.96
N ASP A 224 -12.52 6.76 7.12
CA ASP A 224 -12.08 5.37 6.96
C ASP A 224 -10.71 5.32 6.25
N ILE A 225 -9.86 4.37 6.67
CA ILE A 225 -8.56 4.10 6.04
C ILE A 225 -8.66 2.73 5.37
N TYR A 226 -8.45 2.70 4.07
CA TYR A 226 -8.36 1.48 3.28
C TYR A 226 -6.90 1.11 3.19
N LEU A 227 -6.58 -0.17 3.33
CA LEU A 227 -5.22 -0.67 3.44
C LEU A 227 -5.04 -1.91 2.57
N THR A 228 -3.85 -2.04 2.01
CA THR A 228 -3.26 -3.30 1.53
C THR A 228 -2.01 -3.58 2.37
N VAL A 229 -1.51 -4.81 2.30
CA VAL A 229 -0.27 -5.20 2.96
C VAL A 229 0.59 -6.06 2.06
N ALA A 230 1.88 -6.23 2.40
CA ALA A 230 2.86 -7.03 1.67
C ALA A 230 2.45 -8.50 1.41
N GLY A 231 1.53 -9.04 2.20
CA GLY A 231 1.07 -10.40 2.02
C GLY A 231 -0.07 -10.80 2.94
N ALA A 232 0.06 -11.94 3.61
CA ALA A 232 -0.99 -12.44 4.49
C ALA A 232 -1.12 -11.59 5.75
N PHE A 233 -2.35 -11.23 6.11
CA PHE A 233 -2.65 -10.51 7.35
C PHE A 233 -3.78 -11.17 8.13
N ALA A 234 -3.78 -10.93 9.45
CA ALA A 234 -4.88 -11.34 10.32
C ALA A 234 -5.11 -10.34 11.46
N VAL A 235 -5.98 -9.37 11.22
CA VAL A 235 -6.46 -8.42 12.23
C VAL A 235 -7.76 -8.89 12.88
N SER A 236 -8.22 -8.21 13.93
CA SER A 236 -9.44 -8.58 14.63
C SER A 236 -10.67 -8.58 13.70
N GLY A 237 -11.15 -9.76 13.33
CA GLY A 237 -12.37 -9.97 12.55
C GLY A 237 -12.17 -10.10 11.03
N VAL A 238 -10.96 -9.84 10.52
CA VAL A 238 -10.66 -9.89 9.08
C VAL A 238 -9.27 -10.52 8.87
N SER A 239 -9.17 -11.37 7.86
CA SER A 239 -7.90 -11.92 7.38
C SER A 239 -7.97 -12.02 5.86
N GLY A 240 -6.81 -11.87 5.21
CA GLY A 240 -6.68 -11.91 3.76
C GLY A 240 -5.23 -12.08 3.34
N ASP A 241 -4.95 -11.78 2.08
CA ASP A 241 -3.62 -11.72 1.51
C ASP A 241 -3.32 -10.39 0.81
N GLY A 242 -2.17 -10.28 0.15
CA GLY A 242 -1.71 -9.04 -0.47
C GLY A 242 -2.53 -8.62 -1.69
N ALA A 243 -3.47 -9.45 -2.17
CA ALA A 243 -4.42 -9.08 -3.21
C ALA A 243 -5.70 -8.44 -2.64
N ASP A 244 -5.82 -8.29 -1.32
CA ASP A 244 -7.04 -7.84 -0.66
C ASP A 244 -6.91 -6.42 -0.12
N ILE A 245 -8.00 -5.66 -0.22
CA ILE A 245 -8.16 -4.35 0.41
C ILE A 245 -9.10 -4.50 1.60
N PHE A 246 -8.65 -4.07 2.77
CA PHE A 246 -9.45 -4.04 3.99
C PHE A 246 -9.55 -2.62 4.55
N VAL A 247 -10.50 -2.40 5.45
CA VAL A 247 -10.85 -1.08 6.00
C VAL A 247 -10.59 -1.05 7.48
N CYS A 248 -9.81 -0.09 7.95
CA CYS A 248 -9.90 0.42 9.32
C CYS A 248 -10.98 1.51 9.36
N THR A 249 -12.06 1.27 10.10
CA THR A 249 -12.92 2.36 10.61
C THR A 249 -12.37 2.82 11.95
N PRO A 250 -11.76 4.03 12.05
CA PRO A 250 -11.02 4.41 13.24
C PRO A 250 -11.95 4.76 14.43
N GLY A 251 -11.63 4.20 15.60
CA GLY A 251 -12.08 4.71 16.89
C GLY A 251 -11.15 5.79 17.47
N SER A 252 -9.85 5.68 17.18
CA SER A 252 -8.82 6.70 17.43
C SER A 252 -7.67 6.56 16.43
N LEU A 253 -6.98 7.67 16.19
CA LEU A 253 -5.83 7.80 15.29
C LEU A 253 -4.67 8.51 16.00
N GLY A 254 -3.49 8.47 15.41
CA GLY A 254 -2.22 8.94 15.97
C GLY A 254 -1.47 7.83 16.71
N SER A 255 -0.61 8.19 17.67
CA SER A 255 0.21 7.22 18.42
C SER A 255 -0.58 6.32 19.39
N VAL A 256 -1.91 6.39 19.36
CA VAL A 256 -2.82 5.45 20.03
C VAL A 256 -3.94 5.15 19.04
N THR A 257 -3.75 4.14 18.21
CA THR A 257 -4.69 3.81 17.14
C THR A 257 -5.65 2.69 17.58
N ASN A 258 -6.91 2.78 17.14
CA ASN A 258 -7.89 1.72 17.33
C ASN A 258 -8.79 1.68 16.11
N CYS A 259 -9.01 0.48 15.57
CA CYS A 259 -9.84 0.25 14.40
C CYS A 259 -10.90 -0.81 14.66
N THR A 260 -12.07 -0.63 14.05
CA THR A 260 -12.93 -1.77 13.69
C THR A 260 -12.64 -2.14 12.25
N PHE A 261 -12.23 -3.38 12.00
CA PHE A 261 -11.87 -3.84 10.67
C PHE A 261 -13.02 -4.50 9.93
N SER A 262 -13.06 -4.30 8.61
CA SER A 262 -13.91 -5.05 7.67
C SER A 262 -13.17 -5.27 6.36
N MET A 263 -13.41 -6.39 5.67
CA MET A 263 -12.93 -6.57 4.29
C MET A 263 -13.66 -5.61 3.36
N TYR A 264 -12.96 -4.99 2.40
CA TYR A 264 -13.59 -4.18 1.35
C TYR A 264 -13.64 -4.93 0.03
N TRP A 265 -12.50 -5.47 -0.41
CA TRP A 265 -12.36 -6.12 -1.70
C TRP A 265 -11.36 -7.27 -1.61
N ASP A 266 -11.76 -8.44 -2.11
CA ASP A 266 -10.91 -9.63 -2.19
C ASP A 266 -10.48 -9.78 -3.65
N GLY A 267 -9.30 -9.24 -4.01
CA GLY A 267 -8.85 -9.16 -5.40
C GLY A 267 -8.64 -10.53 -6.03
N SER A 268 -8.32 -11.54 -5.21
CA SER A 268 -8.23 -12.94 -5.62
C SER A 268 -9.54 -13.46 -6.24
N LEU A 269 -10.70 -13.01 -5.76
CA LEU A 269 -12.01 -13.35 -6.35
C LEU A 269 -12.31 -12.61 -7.66
N TYR A 270 -11.59 -11.54 -7.96
CA TYR A 270 -11.85 -10.66 -9.11
C TYR A 270 -10.75 -10.68 -10.16
N GLY A 271 -9.94 -11.74 -10.17
CA GLY A 271 -8.94 -11.99 -11.21
C GLY A 271 -7.58 -11.38 -10.95
N TYR A 272 -7.29 -11.01 -9.69
CA TYR A 272 -5.99 -10.54 -9.21
C TYR A 272 -5.28 -11.59 -8.34
N ALA A 273 -5.69 -12.87 -8.43
CA ALA A 273 -5.14 -13.93 -7.60
C ALA A 273 -3.67 -14.22 -7.95
N GLY A 274 -2.81 -14.18 -6.93
CA GLY A 274 -1.37 -14.43 -7.06
C GLY A 274 -0.52 -13.19 -7.31
N GLU A 275 -1.15 -12.03 -7.46
CA GLU A 275 -0.52 -10.71 -7.44
C GLU A 275 -0.56 -10.12 -6.03
N VAL A 276 0.23 -9.08 -5.77
CA VAL A 276 0.20 -8.31 -4.52
C VAL A 276 0.05 -6.84 -4.87
N ILE A 277 -0.92 -6.18 -4.25
CA ILE A 277 -1.22 -4.77 -4.45
C ILE A 277 -0.25 -3.94 -3.61
N ASP A 278 0.66 -3.27 -4.29
CA ASP A 278 1.65 -2.33 -3.75
C ASP A 278 1.29 -0.87 -4.08
N GLY A 279 0.00 -0.58 -4.22
CA GLY A 279 -0.46 0.75 -4.52
C GLY A 279 -1.88 0.69 -5.05
N PHE A 280 -2.74 1.56 -4.53
CA PHE A 280 -4.11 1.60 -5.01
C PHE A 280 -4.79 2.95 -4.78
N HIS A 281 -5.87 3.17 -5.54
CA HIS A 281 -6.78 4.30 -5.34
C HIS A 281 -8.22 3.84 -5.56
N ILE A 282 -9.18 4.42 -4.83
CA ILE A 282 -10.60 4.13 -5.01
C ILE A 282 -11.32 5.40 -5.47
N ALA A 283 -11.91 5.36 -6.67
CA ALA A 283 -12.84 6.39 -7.12
C ALA A 283 -14.28 5.98 -6.76
N ARG A 284 -14.99 6.86 -6.04
CA ARG A 284 -16.38 6.67 -5.56
C ARG A 284 -17.32 7.78 -6.00
#